data_AF-A0A848TS80-F1
#
_entry.id   AF-A0A848TS80-F1
#
_cell.length_a   1.000
_cell.length_b   1.000
_cell.length_c   1.000
_cell.angle_alpha   90.00
_cell.angle_beta   90.00
_cell.angle_gamma   90.00
#
_symmetry.space_group_name_H-M   'P 1'
#
loop_
_entity.id
_entity.type
_entity.pdbx_description
1 polymer ?
#
loop_
_entity_poly.entity_id
_entity_poly.type
_entity_poly.pdbx_seq_one_letter_code
_entity_poly.pdbx_strand_id
1 'polypeptide(L)' 'TARGINIGLQTRIYFEDEDNDTDPLLTQIRPPGRRQSLIATQTGDGTYRFDIHLQGARETVFLDS' A
#
# COMPACT_ATOMS: atom_id res chain seq x y z
N THR A 1 -11.95 3.00 -15.63
CA THR A 1 -11.28 4.31 -15.59
C THR A 1 -11.63 4.99 -14.28
N ALA A 2 -10.63 5.43 -13.51
CA ALA A 2 -10.89 6.27 -12.34
C ALA A 2 -11.19 7.69 -12.84
N ARG A 3 -12.48 8.04 -12.99
CA ARG A 3 -12.87 9.41 -13.32
C ARG A 3 -12.42 10.35 -12.18
N GLY A 4 -11.62 11.37 -12.49
CA GLY A 4 -11.20 12.40 -11.53
C GLY A 4 -9.73 12.34 -11.08
N ILE A 5 -8.94 11.36 -11.51
CA ILE A 5 -7.50 11.32 -11.24
C ILE A 5 -6.76 12.07 -12.36
N ASN A 6 -6.44 13.34 -12.13
CA ASN A 6 -5.71 14.19 -13.08
C ASN A 6 -4.18 14.06 -12.97
N ILE A 7 -3.68 13.38 -11.93
CA ILE A 7 -2.25 13.16 -11.64
C ILE A 7 -2.06 11.66 -11.36
N GLY A 8 -1.04 11.03 -11.95
CA GLY A 8 -0.77 9.61 -11.71
C GLY A 8 -0.48 9.34 -10.23
N LEU A 9 -1.26 8.45 -9.61
CA LEU A 9 -1.03 8.02 -8.24
C LEU A 9 0.05 6.94 -8.20
N GLN A 10 1.13 7.19 -7.45
CA GLN A 10 2.21 6.23 -7.26
C GLN A 10 2.06 5.57 -5.89
N THR A 11 2.25 4.25 -5.83
CA THR A 11 2.26 3.49 -4.57
C THR A 11 3.24 2.32 -4.68
N ARG A 12 3.49 1.61 -3.58
CA ARG A 12 4.34 0.42 -3.50
C ARG A 12 3.57 -0.74 -2.87
N ILE A 13 3.91 -1.95 -3.28
CA ILE A 13 3.38 -3.19 -2.68
C ILE A 13 4.52 -3.86 -1.91
N TYR A 14 4.24 -4.22 -0.67
CA TYR A 14 5.06 -5.07 0.20
C TYR A 14 4.32 -6.40 0.42
N PHE A 15 5.04 -7.45 0.78
CA PHE A 15 4.45 -8.78 1.00
C PHE A 15 4.44 -9.11 2.49
N GLU A 16 3.35 -9.72 2.97
CA GLU A 16 3.17 -9.96 4.41
C GLU A 16 4.16 -10.97 5.03
N ASP A 17 4.78 -11.80 4.20
CA ASP A 17 5.75 -12.82 4.56
C ASP A 17 7.22 -12.36 4.49
N GLU A 18 7.44 -11.07 4.22
CA GLU A 18 8.78 -10.44 4.19
C GLU A 18 9.07 -9.62 5.46
N ASP A 19 10.36 -9.46 5.78
CA ASP A 19 10.81 -8.55 6.84
C ASP A 19 10.78 -7.08 6.36
N ASN A 20 9.62 -6.47 6.55
CA ASN A 20 9.34 -5.13 6.06
C ASN A 20 9.79 -4.01 7.00
N ASP A 21 10.13 -4.32 8.27
CA ASP A 21 10.39 -3.30 9.30
C ASP A 21 11.70 -2.55 9.09
N THR A 22 12.57 -3.07 8.22
CA THR A 22 13.86 -2.45 7.88
C THR A 22 13.76 -1.44 6.72
N ASP A 23 12.65 -1.39 5.99
CA ASP A 23 12.50 -0.50 4.84
C ASP A 23 12.30 0.97 5.27
N PRO A 24 13.19 1.90 4.87
CA PRO A 24 13.11 3.30 5.27
C PRO A 24 11.83 4.01 4.80
N LEU A 25 11.26 3.64 3.66
CA LEU A 25 10.05 4.27 3.15
C LEU A 25 8.84 3.82 3.96
N LEU A 26 8.71 2.52 4.21
CA LEU A 26 7.60 1.97 4.99
C LEU A 26 7.64 2.48 6.44
N THR A 27 8.83 2.55 7.03
CA THR A 27 9.00 3.04 8.41
C THR A 27 8.69 4.53 8.58
N GLN A 28 8.83 5.34 7.53
CA GLN A 28 8.50 6.77 7.54
C GLN A 28 6.99 7.06 7.52
N ILE A 29 6.16 6.11 7.07
CA ILE A 29 4.70 6.30 7.01
C ILE A 29 4.11 6.52 8.40
N ARG A 30 3.27 7.56 8.50
CA ARG A 30 2.55 7.93 9.72
C ARG A 30 1.04 8.13 9.43
N PRO A 31 0.15 7.73 10.35
CA PRO A 31 0.42 6.90 11.52
C PRO A 31 0.82 5.46 11.12
N PRO A 32 1.49 4.68 12.01
CA PRO A 32 1.99 3.34 11.68
C PRO A 32 0.93 2.39 11.09
N GLY A 33 -0.33 2.51 11.52
CA GLY A 33 -1.43 1.70 10.98
C GLY A 33 -1.68 1.88 9.48
N ARG A 34 -1.26 3.00 8.87
CA ARG A 34 -1.39 3.20 7.41
C ARG A 34 -0.47 2.31 6.60
N ARG A 35 0.62 1.78 7.19
CA ARG A 35 1.53 0.84 6.52
C ARG A 35 0.79 -0.40 6.03
N GLN A 36 -0.25 -0.83 6.75
CA GLN A 36 -1.04 -2.01 6.39
C GLN A 36 -1.75 -1.87 5.04
N SER A 37 -2.02 -0.64 4.58
CA SER A 37 -2.57 -0.40 3.25
C SER A 37 -1.60 -0.66 2.10
N LEU A 38 -0.31 -0.89 2.41
CA LEU A 38 0.75 -1.22 1.46
C LEU A 38 1.17 -2.69 1.50
N ILE A 39 0.62 -3.50 2.43
CA ILE A 39 0.95 -4.91 2.59
C ILE A 39 -0.06 -5.76 1.83
N ALA A 40 0.42 -6.59 0.90
CA ALA A 40 -0.38 -7.60 0.22
C ALA A 40 -0.49 -8.87 1.08
N THR A 41 -1.71 -9.38 1.21
CA THR A 41 -2.01 -10.58 2.01
C THR A 41 -1.96 -11.83 1.14
N GLN A 42 -1.29 -12.88 1.60
CA GLN A 42 -1.25 -14.17 0.94
C GLN A 42 -2.63 -14.82 1.00
N THR A 43 -3.08 -15.33 -0.14
CA THR A 43 -4.41 -15.96 -0.31
C THR A 43 -4.32 -17.39 -0.84
N GLY A 44 -3.11 -17.82 -1.22
CA GLY A 44 -2.79 -19.13 -1.72
C GLY A 44 -1.31 -19.20 -2.07
N ASP A 45 -0.86 -20.35 -2.56
CA ASP A 45 0.52 -20.55 -2.96
C ASP A 45 0.93 -19.55 -4.06
N GLY A 46 1.94 -18.73 -3.78
CA GLY A 46 2.41 -17.65 -4.65
C GLY A 46 1.36 -16.58 -5.01
N THR A 47 0.20 -16.53 -4.32
CA THR A 47 -0.92 -15.66 -4.68
C THR A 47 -1.21 -14.65 -3.57
N TYR A 48 -1.22 -13.36 -3.93
CA TYR A 48 -1.44 -12.28 -2.98
C TYR A 48 -2.58 -11.36 -3.43
N ARG A 49 -3.33 -10.84 -2.46
CA ARG A 49 -4.35 -9.81 -2.68
C ARG A 49 -3.85 -8.47 -2.17
N PHE A 50 -3.98 -7.46 -3.02
CA PHE A 50 -3.67 -6.07 -2.71
C PHE A 50 -4.83 -5.16 -3.15
N ASP A 51 -5.59 -4.66 -2.18
CA ASP A 51 -6.74 -3.80 -2.44
C ASP A 51 -6.31 -2.32 -2.47
N ILE A 52 -6.57 -1.64 -3.59
CA ILE A 52 -6.32 -0.19 -3.72
C ILE A 52 -7.60 0.58 -3.41
N HIS A 53 -7.56 1.34 -2.32
CA HIS A 53 -8.63 2.24 -1.92
C HIS A 53 -8.23 3.68 -2.23
N LEU A 54 -8.91 4.31 -3.18
CA LEU A 54 -8.58 5.68 -3.59
C LEU A 54 -8.92 6.73 -2.53
N GLN A 55 -9.93 6.48 -1.70
CA GLN A 55 -10.41 7.41 -0.66
C GLN A 55 -11.11 6.65 0.47
N GLY A 56 -11.23 7.30 1.63
CA GLY A 56 -12.02 6.84 2.77
C GLY A 56 -11.16 6.27 3.91
N ALA A 57 -11.80 5.56 4.86
CA ALA A 57 -11.14 5.10 6.08
C ALA A 57 -9.99 4.11 5.85
N ARG A 58 -9.94 3.45 4.68
CA ARG A 58 -8.90 2.48 4.29
C ARG A 58 -8.01 2.98 3.15
N GLU A 59 -7.99 4.28 2.91
CA GLU A 59 -7.25 4.88 1.80
C GLU A 59 -5.79 4.41 1.73
N THR A 60 -5.42 3.87 0.56
CA THR A 60 -4.06 3.41 0.26
C THR A 60 -3.09 4.58 0.35
N VAL A 61 -1.92 4.33 0.93
CA VAL A 61 -0.85 5.34 0.92
C VAL A 61 -0.36 5.53 -0.51
N PHE A 62 -0.38 6.78 -0.98
CA PHE A 62 0.24 7.20 -2.22
C PHE A 62 1.50 8.01 -1.92
N LEU A 63 2.50 7.88 -2.77
CA LEU A 63 3.79 8.53 -2.66
C LEU A 63 3.78 9.82 -3.49
N ASP A 64 4.18 10.92 -2.87
CA ASP A 64 4.46 12.16 -3.58
C ASP A 64 5.86 12.06 -4.22
N SER A 65 5.96 12.50 -5.48
CA SER A 65 7.20 12.51 -6.27
C SER A 65 8.10 13.70 -5.96
#